data_AF-A0A2G2XJ82-F1
#
_entry.id   AF-A0A2G2XJ82-F1
#
_cell.length_a   1.000
_cell.length_b   1.000
_cell.length_c   1.000
_cell.angle_alpha   90.00
_cell.angle_beta   90.00
_cell.angle_gamma   90.00
#
_symmetry.space_group_name_H-M   'P 1'
#
loop_
_entity.id
_entity.type
_entity.pdbx_description
1 polymer ?
#
loop_
_entity_poly.entity_id
_entity_poly.type
_entity_poly.pdbx_seq_one_letter_code
_entity_poly.pdbx_strand_id
1 'polypeptide(L)'
;MFIGNPKAIPWTASTPLRAAADGWSHLNIGKGDVVAWPTNLGWMMGPLLIYSTLLNGATMALYNGSPLGSGFAKFVQDAKVTMLGVVPSIVRAWKSTNCTAGLDWSSIGHFASTGEASGMDESLWLMGRAHYKPVIEICGGTEIGGGFIAGSLLQPQSLSAFSTAAMGCSLFILGEDGSPRWLDKLRRNYSWPGNSGWSDKEVINIKYGTADKKALEEFQTNICGG
;
A
#
# COMPACT_ATOMS: atom_id res chain seq x y z
N MET A 1 0.16 6.83 -22.08
CA MET A 1 -0.16 8.28 -22.06
C MET A 1 -1.63 8.41 -21.72
N PHE A 2 -1.96 8.90 -20.52
CA PHE A 2 -3.34 9.12 -20.12
C PHE A 2 -3.94 10.23 -20.98
N ILE A 3 -5.03 9.91 -21.70
CA ILE A 3 -5.62 10.81 -22.69
C ILE A 3 -6.72 11.64 -22.03
N GLY A 4 -6.48 12.94 -21.86
CA GLY A 4 -7.50 13.91 -21.44
C GLY A 4 -7.03 14.87 -20.34
N ASN A 5 -7.92 15.80 -19.97
CA ASN A 5 -7.70 16.70 -18.85
C ASN A 5 -7.76 15.93 -17.51
N PRO A 6 -7.05 16.40 -16.46
CA PRO A 6 -7.16 15.82 -15.12
C PRO A 6 -8.63 15.73 -14.67
N LYS A 7 -9.02 14.55 -14.20
CA LYS A 7 -10.38 14.32 -13.68
C LYS A 7 -10.47 14.83 -12.25
N ALA A 8 -11.49 15.62 -11.95
CA ALA A 8 -11.84 15.94 -10.57
C ALA A 8 -12.61 14.75 -9.98
N ILE A 9 -12.05 14.11 -8.96
CA ILE A 9 -12.68 12.98 -8.27
C ILE A 9 -13.35 13.53 -7.01
N PRO A 10 -14.69 13.58 -6.94
CA PRO A 10 -15.37 14.08 -5.76
C PRO A 10 -15.32 13.04 -4.63
N TRP A 11 -14.82 13.44 -3.47
CA TRP A 11 -14.93 12.67 -2.24
C TRP A 11 -16.08 13.17 -1.38
N THR A 12 -16.65 12.28 -0.59
CA THR A 12 -17.73 12.62 0.35
C THR A 12 -17.26 12.44 1.78
N ALA A 13 -18.14 12.73 2.74
CA ALA A 13 -17.86 12.53 4.16
C ALA A 13 -17.58 11.07 4.55
N SER A 14 -17.87 10.09 3.68
CA SER A 14 -17.53 8.68 3.93
C SER A 14 -16.06 8.35 3.65
N THR A 15 -15.37 9.13 2.81
CA THR A 15 -13.97 8.84 2.42
C THR A 15 -13.01 8.87 3.61
N PRO A 16 -13.08 9.84 4.55
CA PRO A 16 -12.27 9.81 5.75
C PRO A 16 -12.51 8.57 6.62
N LEU A 17 -13.77 8.14 6.77
CA LEU A 17 -14.12 6.94 7.53
C LEU A 17 -13.56 5.68 6.89
N ARG A 18 -13.57 5.62 5.55
CA ARG A 18 -12.96 4.51 4.80
C ARG A 18 -11.46 4.45 5.02
N ALA A 19 -10.76 5.57 4.83
CA ALA A 19 -9.31 5.63 5.06
C ALA A 19 -8.95 5.24 6.50
N ALA A 20 -9.70 5.73 7.49
CA ALA A 20 -9.53 5.36 8.89
C ALA A 20 -9.73 3.87 9.13
N ALA A 21 -10.78 3.27 8.55
CA ALA A 21 -11.04 1.84 8.64
C ALA A 21 -9.89 1.03 8.03
N ASP A 22 -9.40 1.41 6.84
CA ASP A 22 -8.28 0.72 6.19
C ASP A 22 -7.00 0.81 7.05
N GLY A 23 -6.70 1.98 7.60
CA GLY A 23 -5.57 2.19 8.50
C GLY A 23 -5.67 1.37 9.79
N TRP A 24 -6.87 1.28 10.38
CA TRP A 24 -7.09 0.47 11.57
C TRP A 24 -7.01 -1.03 11.27
N SER A 25 -7.64 -1.50 10.20
CA SER A 25 -7.82 -2.93 9.95
C SER A 25 -6.63 -3.60 9.29
N HIS A 26 -5.96 -2.91 8.36
CA HIS A 26 -4.84 -3.49 7.61
C HIS A 26 -3.48 -3.11 8.18
N LEU A 27 -3.39 -1.93 8.81
CA LEU A 27 -2.15 -1.37 9.35
C LEU A 27 -2.15 -1.29 10.88
N ASN A 28 -3.21 -1.75 11.55
CA ASN A 28 -3.29 -1.74 13.01
C ASN A 28 -2.92 -0.36 13.62
N ILE A 29 -3.29 0.74 12.94
CA ILE A 29 -3.02 2.09 13.43
C ILE A 29 -3.99 2.38 14.56
N GLY A 30 -3.45 2.81 15.70
CA GLY A 30 -4.26 3.21 16.84
C GLY A 30 -3.55 4.14 17.80
N LYS A 31 -4.15 4.28 18.97
CA LYS A 31 -3.62 5.13 20.04
C LYS A 31 -2.22 4.66 20.45
N GLY A 32 -1.28 5.61 20.45
CA GLY A 32 0.11 5.36 20.82
C GLY A 32 1.04 5.10 19.63
N ASP A 33 0.49 4.90 18.43
CA ASP A 33 1.30 4.80 17.23
C ASP A 33 1.84 6.16 16.78
N VAL A 34 3.04 6.12 16.21
CA VAL A 34 3.65 7.24 15.50
C VAL A 34 3.80 6.81 14.04
N VAL A 35 3.00 7.42 13.17
CA VAL A 35 2.91 7.05 11.76
C VAL A 35 3.62 8.08 10.91
N ALA A 36 4.55 7.62 10.06
CA ALA A 36 5.19 8.43 9.04
C ALA A 36 4.96 7.82 7.67
N TRP A 37 4.55 8.63 6.70
CA TRP A 37 4.51 8.24 5.28
C TRP A 37 5.10 9.37 4.45
N PRO A 38 6.15 9.14 3.65
CA PRO A 38 6.72 10.15 2.77
C PRO A 38 5.76 10.41 1.62
N THR A 39 4.87 11.38 1.80
CA THR A 39 3.84 11.76 0.83
C THR A 39 3.59 13.28 0.88
N ASN A 40 2.74 13.77 -0.01
CA ASN A 40 2.26 15.15 0.01
C ASN A 40 0.74 15.19 -0.19
N LEU A 41 0.12 16.34 0.08
CA LEU A 41 -1.34 16.50 -0.02
C LEU A 41 -1.89 16.47 -1.46
N GLY A 42 -1.03 16.54 -2.46
CA GLY A 42 -1.41 16.40 -3.87
C GLY A 42 -1.66 14.95 -4.29
N TRP A 43 -1.21 13.98 -3.50
CA TRP A 43 -1.48 12.56 -3.70
C TRP A 43 -2.54 12.06 -2.71
N MET A 44 -3.32 11.04 -3.10
CA MET A 44 -4.32 10.41 -2.23
C MET A 44 -3.75 9.97 -0.88
N MET A 45 -2.48 9.54 -0.84
CA MET A 45 -1.83 9.09 0.39
C MET A 45 -1.69 10.20 1.45
N GLY A 46 -1.70 11.49 1.06
CA GLY A 46 -1.69 12.61 2.00
C GLY A 46 -2.97 12.65 2.86
N PRO A 47 -4.15 12.79 2.25
CA PRO A 47 -5.42 12.67 2.97
C PRO A 47 -5.58 11.33 3.69
N LEU A 48 -5.17 10.21 3.08
CA LEU A 48 -5.21 8.90 3.74
C LEU A 48 -4.39 8.91 5.04
N LEU A 49 -3.16 9.42 5.02
CA LEU A 49 -2.33 9.55 6.22
C LEU A 49 -3.03 10.38 7.30
N ILE A 50 -3.63 11.52 6.94
CA ILE A 50 -4.35 12.38 7.88
C ILE A 50 -5.53 11.63 8.51
N TYR A 51 -6.37 11.00 7.71
CA TYR A 51 -7.57 10.32 8.20
C TYR A 51 -7.22 9.08 9.01
N SER A 52 -6.31 8.24 8.50
CA SER A 52 -5.87 7.01 9.15
C SER A 52 -5.18 7.25 10.49
N THR A 53 -4.54 8.40 10.68
CA THR A 53 -3.89 8.72 11.96
C THR A 53 -4.85 9.41 12.92
N LEU A 54 -5.42 10.54 12.51
CA LEU A 54 -6.18 11.39 13.42
C LEU A 54 -7.49 10.76 13.89
N LEU A 55 -8.21 10.06 13.00
CA LEU A 55 -9.47 9.40 13.37
C LEU A 55 -9.24 8.16 14.26
N ASN A 56 -8.07 7.51 14.15
CA ASN A 56 -7.70 6.37 14.99
C ASN A 56 -6.96 6.77 16.28
N GLY A 57 -6.76 8.07 16.52
CA GLY A 57 -6.09 8.60 17.72
C GLY A 57 -4.57 8.37 17.75
N ALA A 58 -3.95 8.14 16.60
CA ALA A 58 -2.51 8.00 16.45
C ALA A 58 -1.82 9.37 16.28
N THR A 59 -0.50 9.38 16.35
CA THR A 59 0.34 10.56 16.08
C THR A 59 0.85 10.53 14.64
N MET A 60 0.65 11.62 13.91
CA MET A 60 1.19 11.78 12.56
C MET A 60 2.56 12.48 12.61
N ALA A 61 3.60 11.82 12.09
CA ALA A 61 4.95 12.37 11.98
C ALA A 61 5.16 12.94 10.57
N LEU A 62 5.37 14.26 10.49
CA LEU A 62 5.55 14.99 9.23
C LEU A 62 7.02 15.39 9.04
N TYR A 63 7.55 15.07 7.87
CA TYR A 63 8.88 15.48 7.43
C TYR A 63 8.77 16.35 6.20
N ASN A 64 9.45 17.50 6.21
CA ASN A 64 9.55 18.38 5.06
C ASN A 64 10.93 18.25 4.42
N GLY A 65 11.00 17.56 3.28
CA GLY A 65 12.23 17.36 2.53
C GLY A 65 12.21 16.09 1.69
N SER A 66 13.33 15.78 1.05
CA SER A 66 13.45 14.55 0.27
C SER A 66 13.46 13.30 1.17
N PRO A 67 12.65 12.28 0.88
CA PRO A 67 12.65 11.03 1.63
C PRO A 67 13.78 10.08 1.23
N LEU A 68 14.54 10.40 0.17
CA LEU A 68 15.53 9.48 -0.42
C LEU A 68 16.85 9.39 0.36
N GLY A 69 17.11 10.34 1.26
CA GLY A 69 18.41 10.47 1.94
C GLY A 69 18.36 10.12 3.42
N SER A 70 19.54 10.19 4.05
CA SER A 70 19.73 9.94 5.48
C SER A 70 18.95 10.89 6.38
N GLY A 71 18.59 12.10 5.91
CA GLY A 71 17.79 13.06 6.66
C GLY A 71 16.42 12.50 7.06
N PHE A 72 15.69 11.91 6.12
CA PHE A 72 14.40 11.27 6.41
C PHE A 72 14.58 9.98 7.22
N ALA A 73 15.58 9.16 6.89
CA ALA A 73 15.85 7.94 7.64
C ALA A 73 16.16 8.22 9.12
N LYS A 74 16.90 9.30 9.40
CA LYS A 74 17.18 9.80 10.75
C LYS A 74 15.94 10.36 11.42
N PHE A 75 15.10 11.10 10.69
CA PHE A 75 13.80 11.54 11.20
C PHE A 75 12.93 10.38 11.67
N VAL A 76 12.86 9.28 10.91
CA VAL A 76 12.10 8.07 11.28
C VAL A 76 12.56 7.53 12.63
N GLN A 77 13.89 7.45 12.86
CA GLN A 77 14.46 7.05 14.14
C GLN A 77 14.13 8.06 15.25
N ASP A 78 14.45 9.33 15.05
CA ASP A 78 14.37 10.36 16.09
C ASP A 78 12.92 10.62 16.51
N ALA A 79 11.96 10.48 15.58
CA ALA A 79 10.53 10.56 15.85
C ALA A 79 9.94 9.26 16.45
N LYS A 80 10.73 8.18 16.56
CA LYS A 80 10.32 6.86 17.05
C LYS A 80 9.10 6.32 16.31
N VAL A 81 9.14 6.38 14.98
CA VAL A 81 8.06 5.87 14.12
C VAL A 81 7.78 4.40 14.44
N THR A 82 6.50 4.06 14.59
CA THR A 82 6.01 2.70 14.84
C THR A 82 5.42 2.07 13.59
N MET A 83 4.84 2.87 12.69
CA MET A 83 4.41 2.42 11.36
C MET A 83 5.00 3.34 10.29
N LEU A 84 5.84 2.77 9.44
CA LEU A 84 6.48 3.48 8.33
C LEU A 84 5.87 3.07 7.00
N GLY A 85 5.18 4.02 6.37
CA GLY A 85 4.82 3.92 4.97
C GLY A 85 6.00 4.15 4.04
N VAL A 86 6.08 3.40 2.95
CA VAL A 86 7.13 3.50 1.94
C VAL A 86 6.57 3.39 0.52
N VAL A 87 7.36 3.82 -0.45
CA VAL A 87 7.19 3.50 -1.86
C VAL A 87 8.41 2.66 -2.28
N PRO A 88 8.25 1.58 -3.07
CA PRO A 88 9.36 0.71 -3.45
C PRO A 88 10.59 1.42 -4.01
N SER A 89 10.42 2.48 -4.80
CA SER A 89 11.52 3.32 -5.30
C SER A 89 12.35 3.99 -4.21
N ILE A 90 11.73 4.41 -3.11
CA ILE A 90 12.43 4.97 -1.94
C ILE A 90 13.29 3.89 -1.28
N VAL A 91 12.74 2.68 -1.13
CA VAL A 91 13.47 1.54 -0.55
C VAL A 91 14.67 1.17 -1.41
N ARG A 92 14.52 1.16 -2.75
CA ARG A 92 15.64 0.95 -3.68
C ARG A 92 16.73 2.01 -3.51
N ALA A 93 16.35 3.28 -3.34
CA ALA A 93 17.31 4.37 -3.12
C ALA A 93 18.04 4.24 -1.77
N TRP A 94 17.34 3.88 -0.70
CA TRP A 94 17.98 3.63 0.60
C TRP A 94 18.93 2.44 0.56
N LYS A 95 18.55 1.37 -0.14
CA LYS A 95 19.39 0.18 -0.33
C LYS A 95 20.65 0.50 -1.12
N SER A 96 20.55 1.25 -2.22
CA SER A 96 21.70 1.57 -3.07
C SER A 96 22.68 2.56 -2.43
N THR A 97 22.18 3.53 -1.68
CA THR A 97 23.00 4.55 -1.00
C THR A 97 23.44 4.11 0.41
N ASN A 98 22.83 3.05 0.94
CA ASN A 98 22.98 2.59 2.32
C ASN A 98 22.76 3.72 3.35
N CYS A 99 21.90 4.69 3.05
CA CYS A 99 21.73 5.88 3.88
C CYS A 99 21.05 5.61 5.23
N THR A 100 20.57 4.39 5.45
CA THR A 100 19.97 3.93 6.70
C THR A 100 20.99 3.27 7.64
N ALA A 101 22.25 3.13 7.23
CA ALA A 101 23.28 2.45 8.00
C ALA A 101 23.51 3.11 9.37
N GLY A 102 23.67 2.29 10.41
CA GLY A 102 23.88 2.76 11.78
C GLY A 102 22.66 3.37 12.48
N LEU A 103 21.51 3.47 11.80
CA LEU A 103 20.26 3.92 12.42
C LEU A 103 19.56 2.77 13.16
N ASP A 104 18.95 3.11 14.28
CA ASP A 104 18.11 2.24 15.08
C ASP A 104 16.64 2.39 14.68
N TRP A 105 16.10 1.37 14.02
CA TRP A 105 14.70 1.29 13.61
C TRP A 105 13.93 0.25 14.43
N SER A 106 14.39 -0.07 15.65
CA SER A 106 13.73 -1.02 16.55
C SER A 106 12.33 -0.58 17.02
N SER A 107 12.02 0.72 16.97
CA SER A 107 10.68 1.25 17.26
C SER A 107 9.64 0.85 16.22
N ILE A 108 10.06 0.53 14.99
CA ILE A 108 9.14 0.18 13.91
C ILE A 108 8.50 -1.18 14.23
N GLY A 109 7.17 -1.19 14.28
CA GLY A 109 6.36 -2.39 14.45
C GLY A 109 6.10 -3.09 13.12
N HIS A 110 5.96 -2.34 12.03
CA HIS A 110 5.76 -2.84 10.67
C HIS A 110 5.88 -1.70 9.64
N PHE A 111 6.00 -2.08 8.38
CA PHE A 111 5.99 -1.17 7.23
C PHE A 111 4.71 -1.33 6.42
N ALA A 112 4.37 -0.30 5.65
CA ALA A 112 3.35 -0.37 4.63
C ALA A 112 3.92 0.06 3.28
N SER A 113 3.67 -0.69 2.21
CA SER A 113 4.17 -0.37 0.86
C SER A 113 2.99 -0.15 -0.11
N THR A 114 3.09 0.90 -0.93
CA THR A 114 2.09 1.21 -1.96
C THR A 114 2.66 2.10 -3.05
N GLY A 115 1.90 2.28 -4.14
CA GLY A 115 2.22 3.18 -5.25
C GLY A 115 3.02 2.54 -6.39
N GLU A 116 3.78 1.48 -6.11
CA GLU A 116 4.50 0.68 -7.11
C GLU A 116 4.46 -0.80 -6.71
N ALA A 117 4.76 -1.69 -7.66
CA ALA A 117 5.00 -3.10 -7.34
C ALA A 117 6.31 -3.25 -6.54
N SER A 118 6.22 -3.86 -5.36
CA SER A 118 7.36 -4.10 -4.49
C SER A 118 8.19 -5.29 -4.98
N GLY A 119 9.53 -5.17 -4.94
CA GLY A 119 10.43 -6.29 -5.19
C GLY A 119 10.71 -7.09 -3.92
N MET A 120 10.82 -8.42 -4.02
CA MET A 120 11.05 -9.29 -2.85
C MET A 120 12.38 -8.96 -2.14
N ASP A 121 13.41 -8.66 -2.92
CA ASP A 121 14.75 -8.35 -2.41
C ASP A 121 14.79 -7.02 -1.65
N GLU A 122 14.04 -6.02 -2.11
CA GLU A 122 13.90 -4.71 -1.44
C GLU A 122 13.10 -4.84 -0.16
N SER A 123 11.98 -5.57 -0.21
CA SER A 123 11.15 -5.82 0.96
C SER A 123 11.91 -6.59 2.02
N LEU A 124 12.62 -7.66 1.66
CA LEU A 124 13.44 -8.43 2.61
C LEU A 124 14.58 -7.58 3.20
N TRP A 125 15.25 -6.77 2.37
CA TRP A 125 16.27 -5.83 2.84
C TRP A 125 15.71 -4.82 3.85
N LEU A 126 14.53 -4.25 3.56
CA LEU A 126 13.85 -3.29 4.44
C LEU A 126 13.47 -3.93 5.78
N MET A 127 12.89 -5.12 5.75
CA MET A 127 12.56 -5.91 6.94
C MET A 127 13.80 -6.13 7.81
N GLY A 128 14.94 -6.46 7.19
CA GLY A 128 16.22 -6.63 7.89
C GLY A 128 16.70 -5.39 8.64
N ARG A 129 16.29 -4.17 8.23
CA ARG A 129 16.64 -2.92 8.94
C ARG A 129 15.89 -2.73 10.25
N ALA A 130 14.73 -3.36 10.40
CA ALA A 130 13.90 -3.27 11.60
C ALA A 130 13.61 -4.66 12.15
N HIS A 131 14.63 -5.49 12.41
CA HIS A 131 14.46 -6.81 13.07
C HIS A 131 13.38 -7.71 12.46
N TYR A 132 13.30 -7.76 11.13
CA TYR A 132 12.36 -8.58 10.36
C TYR A 132 10.88 -8.26 10.60
N LYS A 133 10.56 -7.02 10.97
CA LYS A 133 9.17 -6.53 11.07
C LYS A 133 8.51 -6.54 9.68
N PRO A 134 7.21 -6.89 9.58
CA PRO A 134 6.58 -7.20 8.30
C PRO A 134 6.39 -5.96 7.42
N VAL A 135 6.31 -6.19 6.10
CA VAL A 135 5.90 -5.19 5.11
C VAL A 135 4.51 -5.55 4.60
N ILE A 136 3.56 -4.63 4.79
CA ILE A 136 2.16 -4.78 4.37
C ILE A 136 1.94 -4.08 3.04
N GLU A 137 1.69 -4.85 1.99
CA GLU A 137 1.35 -4.32 0.67
C GLU A 137 -0.10 -3.80 0.67
N ILE A 138 -0.31 -2.59 0.16
CA ILE A 138 -1.65 -2.02 -0.02
C ILE A 138 -1.79 -1.54 -1.46
N CYS A 139 -2.89 -1.90 -2.10
CA CYS A 139 -3.27 -1.36 -3.39
C CYS A 139 -4.63 -0.69 -3.31
N GLY A 140 -4.66 0.53 -3.80
CA GLY A 140 -5.79 1.45 -3.70
C GLY A 140 -5.75 2.46 -4.83
N GLY A 141 -6.69 3.39 -4.81
CA GLY A 141 -6.81 4.41 -5.85
C GLY A 141 -7.61 5.60 -5.40
N THR A 142 -7.29 6.77 -5.96
CA THR A 142 -7.94 8.05 -5.64
C THR A 142 -9.45 7.97 -5.83
N GLU A 143 -9.91 7.14 -6.76
CA GLU A 143 -11.31 6.89 -7.10
C GLU A 143 -12.13 6.37 -5.90
N ILE A 144 -11.52 5.56 -5.05
CA ILE A 144 -12.19 4.97 -3.88
C ILE A 144 -11.75 5.61 -2.56
N GLY A 145 -10.69 6.42 -2.58
CA GLY A 145 -10.13 7.08 -1.39
C GLY A 145 -9.69 6.09 -0.31
N GLY A 146 -9.18 4.92 -0.72
CA GLY A 146 -8.81 3.81 0.14
C GLY A 146 -8.20 2.64 -0.64
N GLY A 147 -8.03 1.51 0.03
CA GLY A 147 -7.57 0.25 -0.55
C GLY A 147 -8.72 -0.63 -1.05
N PHE A 148 -8.46 -1.44 -2.08
CA PHE A 148 -9.38 -2.50 -2.52
C PHE A 148 -8.81 -3.91 -2.26
N ILE A 149 -7.47 -4.03 -2.22
CA ILE A 149 -6.77 -5.25 -1.83
C ILE A 149 -5.57 -4.85 -0.96
N ALA A 150 -5.30 -5.63 0.08
CA ALA A 150 -4.29 -5.30 1.07
C ALA A 150 -3.68 -6.55 1.68
N GLY A 151 -2.58 -6.34 2.38
CA GLY A 151 -2.08 -7.30 3.33
C GLY A 151 -2.86 -7.30 4.64
N SER A 152 -2.48 -8.21 5.52
CA SER A 152 -3.04 -8.29 6.86
C SER A 152 -1.99 -8.82 7.83
N LEU A 153 -1.94 -8.21 9.00
CA LEU A 153 -1.09 -8.61 10.11
C LEU A 153 -1.61 -9.89 10.81
N LEU A 154 -2.83 -10.33 10.52
CA LEU A 154 -3.50 -11.44 11.19
C LEU A 154 -3.36 -12.78 10.46
N GLN A 155 -2.65 -12.82 9.35
CA GLN A 155 -2.54 -14.02 8.51
C GLN A 155 -1.20 -14.10 7.79
N PRO A 156 -0.77 -15.31 7.38
CA PRO A 156 0.43 -15.47 6.59
C PRO A 156 0.36 -14.70 5.27
N GLN A 157 1.47 -14.08 4.90
CA GLN A 157 1.62 -13.28 3.69
C GLN A 157 2.99 -13.51 3.07
N SER A 158 3.00 -13.70 1.75
CA SER A 158 4.22 -13.69 0.96
C SER A 158 4.70 -12.25 0.75
N LEU A 159 6.02 -12.06 0.66
CA LEU A 159 6.59 -10.76 0.28
C LEU A 159 6.06 -10.33 -1.08
N SER A 160 5.88 -9.02 -1.27
CA SER A 160 5.42 -8.44 -2.53
C SER A 160 4.05 -8.96 -3.01
N ALA A 161 3.22 -9.48 -2.10
CA ALA A 161 1.89 -9.99 -2.42
C ALA A 161 0.85 -9.47 -1.43
N PHE A 162 -0.40 -9.41 -1.90
CA PHE A 162 -1.54 -9.13 -1.06
C PHE A 162 -2.11 -10.43 -0.47
N SER A 163 -2.74 -10.34 0.69
CA SER A 163 -3.28 -11.52 1.38
C SER A 163 -4.80 -11.49 1.60
N THR A 164 -5.45 -10.33 1.41
CA THR A 164 -6.91 -10.20 1.58
C THR A 164 -7.49 -9.03 0.78
N ALA A 165 -8.79 -9.08 0.52
CA ALA A 165 -9.53 -7.90 0.08
C ALA A 165 -9.53 -6.85 1.19
N ALA A 166 -9.55 -5.57 0.82
CA ALA A 166 -9.69 -4.51 1.82
C ALA A 166 -11.05 -4.61 2.54
N MET A 167 -11.13 -4.10 3.77
CA MET A 167 -12.36 -4.15 4.57
C MET A 167 -13.56 -3.63 3.78
N GLY A 168 -14.67 -4.38 3.72
CA GLY A 168 -15.87 -3.96 2.99
C GLY A 168 -15.75 -3.99 1.46
N CYS A 169 -14.64 -4.50 0.91
CA CYS A 169 -14.52 -4.81 -0.50
C CYS A 169 -14.75 -6.31 -0.74
N SER A 170 -15.26 -6.62 -1.94
CA SER A 170 -15.28 -7.99 -2.47
C SER A 170 -14.60 -7.98 -3.83
N LEU A 171 -13.57 -8.80 -3.99
CA LEU A 171 -12.76 -8.84 -5.20
C LEU A 171 -12.96 -10.17 -5.94
N PHE A 172 -13.06 -10.08 -7.25
CA PHE A 172 -13.07 -11.23 -8.14
C PHE A 172 -12.24 -10.91 -9.39
N ILE A 173 -11.67 -11.95 -9.96
CA ILE A 173 -11.03 -11.93 -11.27
C ILE A 173 -12.05 -12.46 -12.27
N LEU A 174 -12.22 -11.78 -13.41
CA LEU A 174 -13.05 -12.31 -14.50
C LEU A 174 -12.21 -13.27 -15.34
N GLY A 175 -12.66 -14.52 -15.45
CA GLY A 175 -12.09 -15.46 -16.40
C GLY A 175 -12.38 -15.04 -17.85
N GLU A 176 -11.70 -15.67 -18.80
CA GLU A 176 -11.94 -15.47 -20.24
C GLU A 176 -13.40 -15.78 -20.64
N ASP A 177 -14.06 -16.67 -19.90
CA ASP A 177 -15.47 -17.02 -20.04
C ASP A 177 -16.44 -15.98 -19.44
N GLY A 178 -15.91 -14.88 -18.89
CA GLY A 178 -16.66 -13.84 -18.20
C GLY A 178 -17.18 -14.25 -16.82
N SER A 179 -16.80 -15.44 -16.32
CA SER A 179 -17.23 -15.93 -15.02
C SER A 179 -16.36 -15.35 -13.89
N PRO A 180 -16.95 -14.98 -12.73
CA PRO A 180 -16.20 -14.42 -11.62
C PRO A 180 -15.49 -15.50 -10.78
N ARG A 181 -14.18 -15.33 -10.61
CA ARG A 181 -13.31 -16.10 -9.72
C ARG A 181 -13.01 -15.29 -8.47
N TRP A 182 -13.72 -15.59 -7.39
CA TRP A 182 -13.62 -14.84 -6.12
C TRP A 182 -12.30 -15.11 -5.40
N LEU A 183 -11.65 -14.06 -4.90
CA LEU A 183 -10.35 -14.15 -4.23
C LEU A 183 -10.39 -15.08 -3.00
N ASP A 184 -11.46 -15.03 -2.21
CA ASP A 184 -11.64 -15.89 -1.02
C ASP A 184 -11.75 -17.38 -1.37
N LYS A 185 -12.21 -17.70 -2.59
CA LYS A 185 -12.29 -19.08 -3.10
C LYS A 185 -10.98 -19.54 -3.74
N LEU A 186 -10.24 -18.63 -4.39
CA LEU A 186 -8.90 -18.91 -4.94
C LEU A 186 -7.92 -19.31 -3.84
N ARG A 187 -8.04 -18.70 -2.66
CA ARG A 187 -7.20 -18.96 -1.50
C ARG A 187 -7.33 -20.37 -0.90
N ARG A 188 -8.46 -21.04 -1.11
CA ARG A 188 -8.69 -22.43 -0.65
C ARG A 188 -8.14 -23.50 -1.61
N ASN A 189 -7.96 -23.17 -2.89
CA ASN A 189 -7.69 -24.16 -3.93
C ASN A 189 -6.28 -24.10 -4.51
N TYR A 190 -5.50 -23.05 -4.25
CA TYR A 190 -4.13 -22.93 -4.77
C TYR A 190 -3.12 -22.71 -3.64
N SER A 191 -2.42 -23.79 -3.27
CA SER A 191 -1.13 -23.73 -2.61
C SER A 191 -0.12 -23.16 -3.60
N TRP A 192 0.43 -21.98 -3.30
CA TRP A 192 1.37 -21.22 -4.12
C TRP A 192 2.56 -22.08 -4.58
N PRO A 193 2.68 -22.49 -5.86
CA PRO A 193 3.93 -22.99 -6.39
C PRO A 193 4.78 -21.78 -6.77
N GLY A 194 6.03 -21.76 -6.31
CA GLY A 194 6.98 -20.71 -6.68
C GLY A 194 7.16 -20.60 -8.20
N ASN A 195 7.42 -19.37 -8.64
CA ASN A 195 7.87 -18.97 -9.98
C ASN A 195 7.14 -19.61 -11.17
N SER A 196 6.13 -18.90 -11.68
CA SER A 196 5.85 -18.84 -13.12
C SER A 196 5.14 -17.53 -13.45
N GLY A 197 5.62 -16.86 -14.49
CA GLY A 197 5.17 -15.53 -14.90
C GLY A 197 3.67 -15.48 -15.20
N TRP A 198 3.05 -14.38 -14.79
CA TRP A 198 1.69 -14.06 -15.17
C TRP A 198 1.68 -13.68 -16.65
N SER A 199 0.99 -14.47 -17.48
CA SER A 199 0.68 -14.10 -18.86
C SER A 199 -0.34 -12.96 -18.88
N ASP A 200 -0.13 -12.03 -19.79
CA ASP A 200 -0.84 -10.77 -19.94
C ASP A 200 -2.39 -10.86 -19.88
N LYS A 201 -2.98 -9.86 -19.19
CA LYS A 201 -4.39 -9.43 -19.18
C LYS A 201 -5.35 -10.18 -18.25
N GLU A 202 -5.23 -9.93 -16.95
CA GLU A 202 -6.35 -10.10 -16.01
C GLU A 202 -6.90 -8.73 -15.56
N VAL A 203 -8.19 -8.48 -15.83
CA VAL A 203 -8.88 -7.23 -15.49
C VAL A 203 -9.43 -7.33 -14.06
N ILE A 204 -8.88 -6.55 -13.13
CA ILE A 204 -9.48 -6.36 -11.81
C ILE A 204 -10.66 -5.40 -11.94
N ASN A 205 -11.89 -5.91 -11.94
CA ASN A 205 -13.11 -5.09 -11.95
C ASN A 205 -13.60 -4.87 -10.52
N ILE A 206 -13.34 -3.68 -9.97
CA ILE A 206 -13.88 -3.23 -8.68
C ILE A 206 -15.32 -2.77 -8.93
N LYS A 207 -16.32 -3.55 -8.51
CA LYS A 207 -17.73 -3.13 -8.53
C LYS A 207 -18.12 -2.52 -7.19
N TYR A 208 -18.23 -1.18 -7.14
CA TYR A 208 -19.33 -0.47 -6.48
C TYR A 208 -19.53 0.90 -7.15
N GLY A 209 -20.76 1.15 -7.63
CA GLY A 209 -21.30 2.47 -7.96
C GLY A 209 -20.56 3.32 -9.00
N THR A 210 -20.89 3.13 -10.29
CA THR A 210 -20.74 4.13 -11.36
C THR A 210 -19.56 5.12 -11.25
N ALA A 211 -18.34 4.68 -11.56
CA ALA A 211 -17.26 5.60 -11.92
C ALA A 211 -16.25 4.91 -12.85
N ASP A 212 -16.43 5.18 -14.14
CA ASP A 212 -15.43 5.33 -15.20
C ASP A 212 -14.44 4.18 -15.52
N LYS A 213 -14.84 3.35 -16.50
CA LYS A 213 -14.04 2.32 -17.20
C LYS A 213 -12.62 2.76 -17.61
N LYS A 214 -12.39 4.06 -17.84
CA LYS A 214 -11.12 4.56 -18.37
C LYS A 214 -9.99 4.54 -17.34
N ALA A 215 -10.29 4.67 -16.04
CA ALA A 215 -9.28 4.58 -14.97
C ALA A 215 -8.78 3.13 -14.77
N LEU A 216 -9.61 2.14 -15.11
CA LEU A 216 -9.31 0.71 -15.02
C LEU A 216 -8.37 0.22 -16.15
N GLU A 217 -8.51 0.75 -17.36
CA GLU A 217 -7.61 0.42 -18.49
C GLU A 217 -6.19 1.00 -18.30
N GLU A 218 -6.12 2.14 -17.62
CA GLU A 218 -4.87 2.81 -17.23
C GLU A 218 -4.10 2.03 -16.15
N PHE A 219 -4.81 1.35 -15.25
CA PHE A 219 -4.26 0.45 -14.23
C PHE A 219 -3.64 -0.82 -14.84
N GLN A 220 -4.24 -1.39 -15.89
CA GLN A 220 -3.71 -2.60 -16.55
C GLN A 220 -2.40 -2.35 -17.33
N THR A 221 -2.24 -1.16 -17.89
CA THR A 221 -1.10 -0.85 -18.77
C THR A 221 0.21 -0.67 -17.98
N ASN A 222 0.14 -0.21 -16.73
CA ASN A 222 1.33 0.06 -15.91
C ASN A 222 1.79 -1.14 -15.06
N ILE A 223 0.98 -2.19 -14.92
CA ILE A 223 1.37 -3.43 -14.23
C ILE A 223 1.87 -4.50 -15.21
N CYS A 224 1.32 -4.55 -16.43
CA CYS A 224 1.75 -5.51 -17.47
C CYS A 224 2.81 -4.94 -18.44
N GLY A 225 3.23 -3.68 -18.26
CA GLY A 225 4.21 -3.03 -19.13
C GLY A 225 5.59 -2.93 -18.48
N GLY A 226 6.37 -4.01 -18.51
CA GLY A 226 7.76 -4.05 -18.06
C GLY A 226 8.39 -5.42 -18.24
#